data_AF-A0A9N9I3W4-F1
#
_entry.id   AF-A0A9N9I3W4-F1
#
_cell.length_a   1.000
_cell.length_b   1.000
_cell.length_c   1.000
_cell.angle_alpha   90.00
_cell.angle_beta   90.00
_cell.angle_gamma   90.00
#
_symmetry.space_group_name_H-M   'P 1'
#
loop_
_entity.id
_entity.type
_entity.pdbx_description
1 polymer ?
#
loop_
_entity_poly.entity_id
_entity_poly.type
_entity_poly.pdbx_seq_one_letter_code
_entity_poly.pdbx_strand_id
1 'polypeptide(L)' 'LTHGQAIIRDLCLGGQLDCSGTCVDINSDHNNCGSCGNACSNNNAYQKCCAGECQNVRNSDAHCGDCFRK' A
#
# COMPACT_ATOMS: atom_id res chain seq x y z
N LEU A 1 -21.43 -21.82 -0.73
CA LEU A 1 -20.99 -21.11 -1.95
C LEU A 1 -20.46 -19.76 -1.48
N THR A 2 -19.19 -19.54 -1.79
CA THR A 2 -18.23 -18.67 -1.08
C THR A 2 -18.75 -17.25 -0.85
N HIS A 3 -18.69 -16.84 0.42
CA HIS A 3 -18.84 -15.49 0.97
C HIS A 3 -19.35 -14.38 0.03
N GLY A 4 -20.65 -14.09 0.16
CA GLY A 4 -21.14 -12.70 0.23
C GLY A 4 -21.22 -11.91 -1.07
N GLN A 5 -22.38 -11.95 -1.72
CA GLN A 5 -22.77 -10.93 -2.71
C GLN A 5 -22.89 -9.57 -2.02
N ALA A 6 -22.08 -8.60 -2.44
CA ALA A 6 -22.42 -7.19 -2.40
C ALA A 6 -22.26 -6.65 -3.83
N ILE A 7 -23.37 -6.19 -4.39
CA ILE A 7 -23.52 -5.37 -5.60
C ILE A 7 -22.23 -4.68 -6.07
N ILE A 8 -21.82 -4.92 -7.31
CA ILE A 8 -20.59 -4.39 -7.96
C ILE A 8 -20.39 -2.88 -7.64
N ARG A 9 -19.60 -2.61 -6.60
CA ARG A 9 -19.06 -1.29 -6.27
C ARG A 9 -17.55 -1.34 -6.06
N ASP A 10 -16.94 -2.41 -6.57
CA ASP A 10 -15.50 -2.53 -6.80
C ASP A 10 -15.18 -1.86 -8.13
N LEU A 11 -14.99 -0.54 -8.13
CA LEU A 11 -14.39 0.14 -9.28
C LEU A 11 -12.93 -0.33 -9.51
N CYS A 12 -12.33 -0.92 -8.48
CA CYS A 12 -10.91 -1.18 -8.37
C CYS A 12 -10.58 -2.67 -8.43
N LEU A 13 -9.49 -2.98 -9.14
CA LEU A 13 -8.99 -4.34 -9.27
C LEU A 13 -8.45 -4.86 -7.93
N GLY A 14 -8.43 -6.18 -7.75
CA GLY A 14 -7.98 -6.80 -6.50
C GLY A 14 -6.62 -6.27 -6.01
N GLY A 15 -6.59 -5.86 -4.74
CA GLY A 15 -5.43 -5.23 -4.10
C GLY A 15 -5.47 -3.69 -4.09
N GLN A 16 -6.41 -3.06 -4.78
CA GLN A 16 -6.60 -1.61 -4.80
C GLN A 16 -7.81 -1.19 -3.96
N LEU A 17 -7.77 0.04 -3.45
CA LEU A 17 -8.85 0.67 -2.70
C LEU A 17 -9.38 1.88 -3.49
N ASP A 18 -10.70 2.08 -3.44
CA ASP A 18 -11.31 3.29 -3.97
C ASP A 18 -11.06 4.46 -3.01
N CYS A 19 -10.16 5.35 -3.42
CA CYS A 19 -9.83 6.59 -2.73
C CYS A 19 -10.51 7.77 -3.44
N SER A 20 -11.77 8.03 -3.08
CA SER A 20 -12.57 9.15 -3.61
C SER A 20 -12.77 9.12 -5.14
N GLY A 21 -13.03 7.94 -5.69
CA GLY A 21 -13.25 7.69 -7.13
C GLY A 21 -11.98 7.33 -7.90
N THR A 22 -10.83 7.21 -7.22
CA THR A 22 -9.56 6.77 -7.82
C THR A 22 -9.13 5.45 -7.20
N CYS A 23 -8.83 4.48 -8.03
CA CYS A 23 -8.29 3.21 -7.58
C CYS A 23 -6.80 3.33 -7.27
N VAL A 24 -6.45 3.11 -6.02
CA VAL A 24 -5.09 3.24 -5.52
C VAL A 24 -4.62 1.90 -4.98
N ASP A 25 -3.42 1.49 -5.39
CA ASP A 25 -2.76 0.33 -4.80
C ASP A 25 -2.13 0.71 -3.46
N ILE A 26 -2.90 0.50 -2.40
CA ILE A 26 -2.46 0.76 -1.03
C ILE A 26 -1.27 -0.12 -0.60
N ASN A 27 -0.87 -1.13 -1.37
CA ASN A 27 0.24 -2.01 -1.03
C ASN A 27 1.61 -1.46 -1.46
N SER A 28 1.62 -0.52 -2.41
CA SER A 28 2.85 0.00 -3.02
C SER A 28 2.86 1.52 -3.15
N ASP A 29 1.69 2.19 -3.12
CA ASP A 29 1.60 3.64 -3.20
C ASP A 29 2.08 4.30 -1.91
N HIS A 30 3.17 5.07 -2.02
CA HIS A 30 3.80 5.76 -0.89
C HIS A 30 2.86 6.75 -0.20
N ASN A 31 1.93 7.37 -0.93
CA ASN A 31 1.00 8.38 -0.41
C ASN A 31 -0.28 7.78 0.18
N ASN A 32 -0.50 6.47 0.01
CA ASN A 32 -1.72 5.78 0.39
C ASN A 32 -1.43 4.41 1.00
N CYS A 33 -0.31 4.28 1.72
CA CYS A 33 0.19 3.00 2.17
C CYS A 33 -0.72 2.39 3.24
N GLY A 34 -1.35 1.25 2.96
CA GLY A 34 -2.30 0.57 3.83
C GLY A 34 -3.68 1.24 3.93
N SER A 35 -3.82 2.52 3.57
CA SER A 35 -5.12 3.20 3.45
C SER A 35 -5.01 4.52 2.67
N CYS A 36 -6.13 5.01 2.15
CA CYS A 36 -6.19 6.27 1.39
C CYS A 36 -5.68 7.46 2.21
N GLY A 37 -4.76 8.24 1.64
CA GLY A 37 -4.15 9.41 2.26
C GLY A 37 -3.12 9.10 3.36
N ASN A 38 -2.82 7.83 3.62
CA ASN A 38 -1.78 7.44 4.57
C ASN A 38 -0.39 7.49 3.92
N ALA A 39 0.17 8.70 3.80
CA ALA A 39 1.50 8.87 3.25
C ALA A 39 2.58 8.39 4.23
N CYS A 40 3.50 7.55 3.74
CA CYS A 40 4.70 7.21 4.49
C CYS A 40 5.55 8.47 4.73
N SER A 41 6.25 8.50 5.85
CA SER A 41 6.89 9.72 6.33
C SER A 41 7.98 10.20 5.36
N ASN A 42 7.81 11.42 4.84
CA ASN A 42 8.74 12.04 3.87
C ASN A 42 10.05 12.52 4.49
N ASN A 43 10.18 12.50 5.81
CA ASN A 43 11.35 13.03 6.52
C ASN A 43 12.66 12.33 6.15
N ASN A 44 12.58 11.21 5.45
CA ASN A 44 13.72 10.43 5.00
C ASN A 44 13.28 9.69 3.74
N ALA A 45 13.93 9.92 2.59
CA ALA A 45 13.74 9.20 1.32
C ALA A 45 13.96 7.67 1.40
N TYR A 46 14.04 7.13 2.62
CA TYR A 46 14.27 5.75 3.00
C TYR A 46 12.99 5.05 3.46
N GLN A 47 11.83 5.71 3.52
CA GLN A 47 10.57 4.97 3.70
C GLN A 47 9.97 4.59 2.35
N LYS A 48 9.52 3.34 2.24
CA LYS A 48 8.73 2.84 1.11
C LYS A 48 7.48 2.12 1.62
N CYS A 49 6.43 2.12 0.82
CA CYS A 49 5.28 1.26 1.08
C CYS A 49 5.60 -0.17 0.62
N CYS A 50 5.64 -1.10 1.56
CA CYS A 50 5.87 -2.51 1.29
C CYS A 50 4.71 -3.33 1.86
N ALA A 51 3.91 -3.94 0.99
CA ALA A 51 2.74 -4.75 1.38
C ALA A 51 1.76 -4.02 2.31
N GLY A 52 1.56 -2.72 2.08
CA GLY A 52 0.61 -1.91 2.85
C GLY A 52 1.17 -1.33 4.14
N GLU A 53 2.47 -1.51 4.40
CA GLU A 53 3.15 -0.94 5.55
C GLU A 53 4.32 -0.05 5.14
N CYS A 54 4.48 1.08 5.84
CA CYS A 54 5.62 1.96 5.64
C CYS A 54 6.86 1.34 6.28
N GLN A 55 7.79 0.86 5.45
CA GLN A 55 9.02 0.22 5.87
C GLN A 55 10.22 1.14 5.67
N ASN A 56 11.15 1.14 6.62
CA ASN A 56 12.41 1.86 6.49
C ASN A 56 13.44 0.98 5.75
N VAL A 57 13.69 1.31 4.49
CA VAL A 57 14.60 0.55 3.62
C VAL A 57 16.08 0.83 3.87
N ARG A 58 16.44 1.65 4.86
CA ARG A 58 17.84 1.94 5.19
C ARG A 58 18.39 1.07 6.32
N ASN A 59 17.55 0.71 7.29
CA ASN A 59 17.98 0.02 8.50
C ASN A 59 17.11 -1.19 8.86
N SER A 60 16.06 -1.50 8.09
CA SER A 60 15.33 -2.75 8.23
C SER A 60 16.09 -3.85 7.49
N ASP A 61 16.53 -4.87 8.22
CA ASP A 61 17.18 -6.05 7.63
C ASP A 61 16.28 -6.76 6.60
N ALA A 62 14.95 -6.69 6.78
CA ALA A 62 13.98 -7.32 5.88
C ALA A 62 13.68 -6.52 4.60
N HIS A 63 14.07 -5.24 4.55
CA HIS A 63 13.73 -4.32 3.46
C HIS A 63 14.91 -3.44 3.04
N CYS A 64 16.15 -3.87 3.31
CA CYS A 64 17.32 -3.04 3.05
C CYS A 64 17.52 -2.78 1.54
N GLY A 65 17.52 -1.51 1.15
CA GLY A 65 17.64 -1.04 -0.23
C GLY A 65 16.33 -1.02 -1.02
N ASP A 66 15.42 -1.98 -0.80
CA ASP A 66 14.08 -2.00 -1.40
C ASP A 66 13.13 -2.96 -0.66
N CYS A 67 11.84 -2.93 -1.02
CA CYS A 67 10.87 -3.88 -0.51
C CYS A 67 11.26 -5.33 -0.84
N PHE A 68 11.26 -6.20 0.18
CA PHE A 68 11.46 -7.64 0.08
C PHE A 68 12.83 -8.08 -0.48
N ARG A 69 13.85 -7.22 -0.36
CA ARG A 69 15.24 -7.67 -0.52
C ARG A 69 15.67 -8.42 0.73
N LYS A 70 15.99 -9.71 0.56
CA LYS A 70 16.74 -10.51 1.54
C LYS A 70 18.23 -10.23 1.45
#